data_AF-A0A2A9HDQ6-F1
#
_entry.id   AF-A0A2A9HDQ6-F1
#
_cell.length_a   1.000
_cell.length_b   1.000
_cell.length_c   1.000
_cell.angle_alpha   90.00
_cell.angle_beta   90.00
_cell.angle_gamma   90.00
#
_symmetry.space_group_name_H-M   'P 1'
#
loop_
_entity.id
_entity.type
_entity.pdbx_description
1 polymer ?
#
loop_
_entity_poly.entity_id
_entity_poly.type
_entity_poly.pdbx_seq_one_letter_code
_entity_poly.pdbx_strand_id
1 'polypeptide(L)'
;MDPNDPARDDLVLELEELRAQLAERDEALAAARAAHDRAVARLRDALLASEPALDPALLGGATVEEVEASFAAAKETLARIREAVRREAAAAIPAGSALRQNGQPALSPLEKIRAGLSRR
;
A
#
# COMPACT_ATOMS: atom_id res chain seq x y z
N MET A 1 12.46 52.54 -40.02
CA MET A 1 12.87 52.05 -38.69
C MET A 1 14.37 51.83 -38.75
N ASP A 2 15.10 52.48 -37.85
CA ASP A 2 16.57 52.40 -37.83
C ASP A 2 16.97 50.98 -37.37
N PRO A 3 17.80 50.25 -38.13
CA PRO A 3 18.26 48.91 -37.75
C PRO A 3 19.19 48.88 -36.52
N ASN A 4 19.51 50.04 -35.93
CA ASN A 4 20.51 50.22 -34.87
C ASN A 4 19.92 50.93 -33.63
N ASP A 5 18.66 50.63 -33.29
CA ASP A 5 17.97 51.19 -32.13
C ASP A 5 18.40 50.44 -30.86
N PRO A 6 19.14 51.06 -29.93
CA PRO A 6 19.64 50.38 -28.73
C PRO A 6 18.50 49.86 -27.83
N ALA A 7 17.34 50.52 -27.84
CA ALA A 7 16.19 50.02 -27.09
C ALA A 7 15.68 48.69 -27.68
N ARG A 8 15.73 48.51 -29.01
CA ARG A 8 15.36 47.25 -29.65
C ARG A 8 16.32 46.13 -29.26
N ASP A 9 17.62 46.41 -29.20
CA ASP A 9 18.62 45.43 -28.83
C ASP A 9 18.46 44.99 -27.36
N ASP A 10 18.20 45.95 -26.46
CA ASP A 10 17.89 45.66 -25.05
C ASP A 10 16.64 44.76 -24.91
N LEU A 11 15.58 45.05 -25.66
CA LEU A 11 14.36 44.21 -25.67
C LEU A 11 14.63 42.81 -26.22
N VAL A 12 15.49 42.66 -27.24
CA VAL A 12 15.86 41.34 -27.78
C VAL A 12 16.62 40.54 -26.73
N LEU A 13 17.57 41.16 -26.04
CA LEU A 13 18.33 40.54 -24.95
C LEU A 13 17.42 40.10 -23.81
N GLU A 14 16.50 40.96 -23.35
CA GLU A 14 15.54 40.62 -22.30
C GLU A 14 14.63 39.46 -22.72
N LEU A 15 14.21 39.43 -23.99
CA LEU A 15 13.36 38.36 -24.51
C LEU A 15 14.12 37.02 -24.59
N GLU A 16 15.40 37.04 -24.98
CA GLU A 16 16.26 35.86 -24.96
C GLU A 16 16.49 35.34 -23.54
N GLU A 17 16.70 36.24 -22.58
CA GLU A 17 16.85 35.90 -21.17
C GLU A 17 15.56 35.27 -20.61
N LEU A 18 14.40 35.89 -20.85
CA LEU A 18 13.12 35.34 -20.41
C LEU A 18 12.82 33.98 -21.04
N ARG A 19 13.17 33.77 -22.32
CA ARG A 19 13.05 32.46 -22.98
C ARG A 19 13.93 31.41 -22.32
N ALA A 20 15.17 31.76 -21.98
CA ALA A 20 16.07 30.86 -21.28
C ALA A 20 15.53 30.49 -19.88
N GLN A 21 15.02 31.48 -19.13
CA GLN A 21 14.41 31.24 -17.82
C GLN A 21 13.16 30.34 -17.92
N LEU A 22 12.30 30.54 -18.92
CA LEU A 22 11.13 29.68 -19.15
C LEU A 22 11.55 28.24 -19.47
N ALA A 23 12.53 28.04 -20.36
CA ALA A 23 13.04 26.71 -20.69
C ALA A 23 13.61 25.98 -19.45
N GLU A 24 14.35 26.70 -18.61
CA GLU A 24 14.89 26.15 -17.36
C GLU A 24 13.78 25.75 -16.38
N ARG A 25 12.73 26.57 -16.25
CA ARG A 25 11.58 26.28 -15.39
C ARG A 25 10.77 25.09 -15.89
N ASP A 26 10.58 24.97 -17.21
CA ASP A 26 9.87 23.85 -17.82
C ASP A 26 10.63 22.53 -17.61
N GLU A 27 11.95 22.53 -17.77
CA GLU A 27 12.79 21.37 -17.49
C GLU A 27 12.73 20.96 -16.01
N ALA A 28 12.82 21.94 -15.10
CA ALA A 28 12.70 21.69 -13.67
C ALA A 28 11.33 21.12 -13.29
N LEU A 29 10.24 21.63 -13.90
CA LEU A 29 8.88 21.13 -13.67
C LEU A 29 8.70 19.71 -14.19
N ALA A 30 9.25 19.41 -15.37
CA ALA A 30 9.23 18.07 -15.93
C ALA A 30 9.99 17.07 -15.05
N ALA A 31 11.17 17.47 -14.56
CA ALA A 31 11.97 16.65 -13.64
C ALA A 31 11.24 16.40 -12.31
N ALA A 32 10.60 17.44 -11.75
CA ALA A 32 9.83 17.33 -10.51
C ALA A 32 8.62 16.39 -10.67
N ARG A 33 7.88 16.48 -11.77
CA ARG A 33 6.76 15.57 -12.09
C ARG A 33 7.24 14.12 -12.20
N ALA A 34 8.32 13.88 -12.95
CA ALA A 34 8.88 12.55 -13.07
C ALA A 34 9.37 11.98 -11.72
N ALA A 35 9.90 12.83 -10.84
CA ALA A 35 10.27 12.42 -9.49
C ALA A 35 9.04 12.09 -8.62
N HIS A 36 7.98 12.88 -8.72
CA HIS A 36 6.71 12.64 -8.05
C HIS A 36 6.09 11.30 -8.47
N ASP A 37 5.99 11.05 -9.78
CA ASP A 37 5.43 9.80 -10.31
C ASP A 37 6.19 8.57 -9.81
N ARG A 38 7.54 8.65 -9.76
CA ARG A 38 8.38 7.60 -9.19
C ARG A 38 8.16 7.41 -7.69
N ALA A 39 7.94 8.49 -6.94
CA ALA A 39 7.69 8.41 -5.51
C ALA A 39 6.34 7.73 -5.23
N VAL A 40 5.29 8.10 -5.97
CA VAL A 40 3.95 7.51 -5.88
C VAL A 40 3.99 6.02 -6.25
N ALA A 41 4.71 5.64 -7.31
CA ALA A 41 4.89 4.24 -7.68
C ALA A 41 5.56 3.42 -6.56
N ARG A 42 6.67 3.94 -5.99
CA ARG A 42 7.36 3.27 -4.88
C ARG A 42 6.48 3.15 -3.63
N LEU A 43 5.67 4.15 -3.34
CA LEU A 43 4.71 4.10 -2.23
C LEU A 43 3.69 2.98 -2.45
N ARG A 44 3.10 2.90 -3.66
CA ARG A 44 2.19 1.81 -4.03
C ARG A 44 2.83 0.44 -3.82
N ASP A 45 4.06 0.25 -4.29
CA ASP A 45 4.79 -1.00 -4.12
C ASP A 45 5.05 -1.34 -2.64
N ALA A 46 5.46 -0.35 -1.84
CA ALA A 46 5.71 -0.55 -0.41
C ALA A 46 4.44 -0.91 0.37
N LEU A 47 3.30 -0.28 0.02
CA LEU A 47 2.02 -0.57 0.64
C LEU A 47 1.52 -1.98 0.29
N LEU A 48 1.65 -2.40 -0.98
CA LEU A 48 1.32 -3.76 -1.41
C LEU A 48 2.21 -4.81 -0.74
N ALA A 49 3.50 -4.51 -0.57
CA ALA A 49 4.41 -5.39 0.17
C ALA A 49 4.02 -5.53 1.65
N SER A 50 3.41 -4.49 2.24
CA SER A 50 2.97 -4.49 3.65
C SER A 50 1.70 -5.32 3.89
N GLU A 51 0.83 -5.48 2.88
CA GLU A 51 -0.39 -6.28 2.95
C GLU A 51 -0.57 -7.10 1.65
N PRO A 52 0.14 -8.24 1.53
CA PRO A 52 0.15 -9.05 0.29
C PRO A 52 -1.20 -9.67 -0.09
N ALA A 53 -2.17 -9.69 0.84
CA ALA A 53 -3.53 -10.17 0.57
C ALA A 53 -4.42 -9.11 -0.09
N LEU A 54 -3.93 -7.88 -0.24
CA LEU A 54 -4.63 -6.80 -0.91
C LEU A 54 -4.48 -6.92 -2.42
N ASP A 55 -5.58 -6.85 -3.16
CA ASP A 55 -5.56 -6.83 -4.62
C ASP A 55 -4.98 -5.49 -5.12
N PRO A 56 -3.91 -5.49 -5.94
CA PRO A 56 -3.36 -4.28 -6.55
C PRO A 56 -4.39 -3.43 -7.30
N ALA A 57 -5.43 -4.05 -7.87
CA ALA A 57 -6.49 -3.34 -8.58
C ALA A 57 -7.33 -2.42 -7.67
N LEU A 58 -7.27 -2.62 -6.35
CA LEU A 58 -7.95 -1.76 -5.36
C LEU A 58 -7.13 -0.52 -4.96
N LEU A 59 -5.88 -0.40 -5.44
CA LEU A 59 -5.01 0.73 -5.12
C LEU A 59 -4.96 1.75 -6.27
N GLY A 60 -5.87 2.73 -6.22
CA GLY A 60 -5.94 3.83 -7.18
C GLY A 60 -5.21 5.09 -6.73
N GLY A 61 -5.20 6.12 -7.58
CA GLY A 61 -4.66 7.45 -7.26
C GLY A 61 -3.38 7.81 -8.02
N ALA A 62 -3.23 9.10 -8.30
CA ALA A 62 -2.06 9.71 -8.93
C ALA A 62 -1.20 10.48 -7.93
N THR A 63 -1.75 10.89 -6.79
CA THR A 63 -0.99 11.55 -5.71
C THR A 63 -0.74 10.61 -4.53
N VAL A 64 0.15 11.03 -3.64
CA VAL A 64 0.45 10.31 -2.38
C VAL A 64 -0.82 10.17 -1.54
N GLU A 65 -1.57 11.26 -1.38
CA GLU A 65 -2.77 11.33 -0.55
C GLU A 65 -3.88 10.43 -1.10
N GLU A 66 -4.06 10.40 -2.42
CA GLU A 66 -5.04 9.54 -3.07
C GLU A 66 -4.69 8.07 -2.89
N VAL A 67 -3.41 7.71 -3.05
CA VAL A 67 -2.94 6.33 -2.85
C VAL A 67 -3.10 5.89 -1.39
N GLU A 68 -2.77 6.76 -0.43
CA GLU A 68 -2.94 6.47 1.00
C GLU A 68 -4.42 6.31 1.38
N ALA A 69 -5.29 7.19 0.87
CA ALA A 69 -6.73 7.09 1.10
C ALA A 69 -7.31 5.81 0.49
N SER A 70 -6.90 5.46 -0.74
CA SER A 70 -7.31 4.22 -1.41
C SER A 70 -6.84 2.99 -0.63
N PHE A 71 -5.61 3.00 -0.12
CA PHE A 71 -5.07 1.92 0.71
C PHE A 71 -5.85 1.73 2.00
N ALA A 72 -6.18 2.84 2.69
CA ALA A 72 -6.95 2.81 3.92
C ALA A 72 -8.33 2.19 3.70
N ALA A 73 -9.04 2.60 2.64
CA ALA A 73 -10.34 2.05 2.28
C ALA A 73 -10.27 0.55 1.90
N ALA A 74 -9.23 0.16 1.16
CA ALA A 74 -9.01 -1.23 0.77
C ALA A 74 -8.70 -2.11 2.00
N LYS A 75 -7.89 -1.63 2.96
CA LYS A 75 -7.63 -2.32 4.23
C LYS A 75 -8.89 -2.51 5.07
N GLU A 76 -9.74 -1.49 5.15
CA GLU A 76 -10.99 -1.58 5.90
C GLU A 76 -11.91 -2.65 5.30
N THR A 77 -12.00 -2.67 3.97
CA THR A 77 -12.77 -3.69 3.23
C THR A 77 -12.23 -5.09 3.48
N LEU A 78 -10.91 -5.27 3.41
CA LEU A 78 -10.26 -6.54 3.69
C LEU A 78 -10.51 -7.02 5.14
N ALA A 79 -10.50 -6.09 6.11
CA ALA A 79 -10.83 -6.40 7.50
C ALA A 79 -12.27 -6.90 7.65
N ARG A 80 -13.25 -6.25 6.99
CA ARG A 80 -14.65 -6.68 6.99
C ARG A 80 -14.82 -8.07 6.36
N ILE A 81 -14.13 -8.36 5.26
CA ILE A 81 -14.16 -9.68 4.61
C ILE A 81 -13.57 -10.74 5.54
N ARG A 82 -12.40 -10.48 6.15
CA ARG A 82 -11.76 -11.39 7.11
C ARG A 82 -12.69 -11.72 8.28
N GLU A 83 -13.42 -10.74 8.78
CA GLU A 83 -14.39 -10.93 9.87
C GLU A 83 -15.61 -11.75 9.42
N ALA A 84 -16.18 -11.46 8.25
CA ALA A 84 -17.31 -12.22 7.70
C ALA A 84 -16.96 -13.71 7.53
N VAL A 85 -15.79 -14.00 6.93
CA VAL A 85 -15.29 -15.37 6.74
C VAL A 85 -15.09 -16.09 8.07
N ARG A 86 -14.55 -15.41 9.10
CA ARG A 86 -14.38 -15.99 10.44
C ARG A 86 -15.72 -16.37 11.06
N ARG A 87 -16.75 -15.52 10.93
CA ARG A 87 -18.09 -15.78 11.45
C ARG A 87 -18.75 -16.97 10.75
N GLU A 88 -18.67 -17.03 9.44
CA GLU A 88 -19.19 -18.17 8.67
C GLU A 88 -18.49 -19.47 9.04
N ALA A 89 -17.16 -19.47 9.15
CA ALA A 89 -16.40 -20.64 9.56
C ALA A 89 -16.76 -21.12 10.98
N ALA A 90 -17.04 -20.20 11.91
CA ALA A 90 -17.49 -20.54 13.27
C ALA A 90 -18.91 -21.12 13.29
N ALA A 91 -19.82 -20.60 12.45
CA ALA A 91 -21.19 -21.10 12.34
C ALA A 91 -21.29 -22.46 11.60
N ALA A 92 -20.33 -22.77 10.74
CA ALA A 92 -20.28 -24.01 9.97
C ALA A 92 -19.83 -25.24 10.77
N ILE A 93 -19.41 -25.11 12.03
CA ILE A 93 -19.08 -26.26 12.90
C ILE A 93 -20.38 -26.81 13.49
N PRO A 94 -20.84 -28.02 13.10
CA PRO A 94 -22.06 -28.59 13.66
C PRO A 94 -21.90 -28.88 15.15
N ALA A 95 -22.93 -28.58 15.94
CA ALA A 95 -22.99 -28.98 17.35
C ALA A 95 -22.85 -30.51 17.46
N GLY A 96 -21.69 -30.98 17.93
CA GLY A 96 -21.34 -32.41 18.02
C GLY A 96 -20.08 -32.82 17.26
N SER A 97 -19.51 -31.94 16.44
CA SER A 97 -18.19 -32.17 15.84
C SER A 97 -17.12 -32.14 16.94
N ALA A 98 -16.56 -33.30 17.27
CA ALA A 98 -15.36 -33.37 18.10
C ALA A 98 -14.23 -32.64 17.36
N LEU A 99 -13.92 -31.42 17.80
CA LEU A 99 -12.73 -30.72 17.37
C LEU A 99 -11.56 -31.68 17.60
N ARG A 100 -10.83 -32.08 16.53
CA ARG A 100 -9.59 -32.84 16.73
C ARG A 100 -8.65 -31.92 17.47
N GLN A 101 -8.60 -32.06 18.80
CA GLN A 101 -7.56 -31.46 19.60
C GLN A 101 -6.25 -32.05 19.07
N ASN A 102 -5.41 -31.21 18.47
CA ASN A 102 -4.05 -31.58 18.12
C ASN A 102 -3.44 -32.17 19.39
N GLY A 103 -3.14 -33.47 19.31
CA GLY A 103 -3.18 -34.36 20.46
C GLY A 103 -2.41 -33.84 21.65
N GLN A 104 -3.00 -33.94 22.84
CA GLN A 104 -2.18 -34.22 24.00
C GLN A 104 -1.29 -35.43 23.64
N PRO A 105 0.03 -35.38 23.88
CA PRO A 105 0.88 -36.53 23.65
C PRO A 105 0.23 -37.72 24.34
N ALA A 106 -0.02 -38.78 23.59
CA ALA A 106 -0.69 -39.96 24.09
C ALA A 106 0.15 -40.49 25.25
N LEU A 107 -0.33 -40.28 26.49
CA LEU A 107 0.32 -40.76 27.70
C LEU A 107 0.68 -42.23 27.51
N SER A 108 1.92 -42.58 27.84
CA SER A 108 2.35 -43.97 27.84
C SER A 108 1.45 -44.79 28.77
N PRO A 109 1.33 -46.11 28.55
CA PRO A 109 0.49 -46.97 29.39
C PRO A 109 0.76 -46.81 30.90
N LEU A 110 2.02 -46.61 31.28
CA LEU A 110 2.42 -46.38 32.68
C LEU A 110 1.92 -45.04 33.25
N GLU A 111 1.94 -43.98 32.45
CA GLU A 111 1.47 -42.65 32.86
C GLU A 111 -0.05 -42.61 33.02
N LYS A 112 -0.79 -43.37 32.18
CA LYS A 112 -2.25 -43.53 32.32
C LYS A 112 -2.62 -44.22 33.64
N ILE A 113 -1.88 -45.26 34.01
CA ILE A 113 -2.11 -46.00 35.27
C ILE A 113 -1.86 -45.08 36.47
N ARG A 114 -0.74 -44.35 36.49
CA ARG A 114 -0.44 -43.40 37.58
C ARG A 114 -1.50 -42.31 37.71
N ALA A 115 -1.92 -41.71 36.60
CA ALA A 115 -2.95 -40.68 36.60
C ALA A 115 -4.32 -41.19 37.11
N GLY A 116 -4.67 -42.45 36.83
CA GLY A 116 -5.88 -43.09 37.34
C GLY A 116 -5.82 -43.38 38.84
N LEU A 117 -4.64 -43.75 39.36
CA LEU A 117 -4.43 -44.01 40.78
C LEU A 117 -4.36 -42.72 41.62
N SER A 118 -3.93 -41.60 41.04
CA SER A 118 -3.82 -40.31 41.74
C SER A 118 -5.14 -39.50 41.81
N ARG A 119 -6.21 -39.94 41.14
CA ARG A 119 -7.54 -39.29 41.16
C ARG A 119 -8.51 -39.91 42.17
N ARG A 120 -8.01 -40.71 43.10
CA ARG A 120 -8.79 -41.39 44.14
C ARG A 120 -8.58 -40.77 45.50
#